data_AF-A0A9D7EEQ0-F1
#
_entry.id   AF-A0A9D7EEQ0-F1
#
_cell.length_a   1.000
_cell.length_b   1.000
_cell.length_c   1.000
_cell.angle_alpha   90.00
_cell.angle_beta   90.00
_cell.angle_gamma   90.00
#
_symmetry.space_group_name_H-M   'P 1'
#
loop_
_entity.id
_entity.type
_entity.pdbx_description
1 polymer ?
#
loop_
_entity_poly.entity_id
_entity_poly.type
_entity_poly.pdbx_seq_one_letter_code
_entity_poly.pdbx_strand_id
1 'polypeptide(L)'
;MFDNYILVSPSLWWDDGSLAGKADTWAKANGTLAKHVFVAMAHDDDMMQDDVNKVIAAFKTNAKEPMEWHYEFFPEETHATILHRSVYRAFEWLTSGK
;
A
#
# COMPACT_ATOMS: atom_id res chain seq x y z
N MET A 1 -16.03 -6.79 -7.47
CA MET A 1 -14.98 -5.90 -6.92
C MET A 1 -13.62 -6.57 -7.12
N PHE A 2 -12.51 -5.83 -7.12
CA PHE A 2 -11.19 -6.28 -7.59
C PHE A 2 -10.42 -7.15 -6.59
N ASP A 3 -9.45 -7.92 -7.09
CA ASP A 3 -8.55 -8.78 -6.30
C ASP A 3 -7.13 -8.23 -6.15
N ASN A 4 -6.73 -7.30 -7.04
CA ASN A 4 -5.41 -6.69 -7.03
C ASN A 4 -5.56 -5.17 -6.90
N TYR A 5 -4.80 -4.58 -5.98
CA TYR A 5 -4.79 -3.15 -5.70
C TYR A 5 -3.35 -2.63 -5.77
N ILE A 6 -3.14 -1.56 -6.52
CA ILE A 6 -1.86 -0.85 -6.60
C ILE A 6 -2.11 0.57 -6.08
N LEU A 7 -1.64 0.84 -4.87
CA LEU A 7 -1.79 2.11 -4.18
C LEU A 7 -0.53 2.93 -4.42
N VAL A 8 -0.60 3.89 -5.35
CA VAL A 8 0.53 4.75 -5.71
C VAL A 8 0.39 6.10 -5.02
N SER A 9 1.37 6.46 -4.18
CA SER A 9 1.38 7.70 -3.40
C SER A 9 0.01 8.05 -2.84
N PRO A 10 -0.63 7.11 -2.09
CA PRO A 10 -2.02 7.27 -1.70
C PRO A 10 -2.15 8.41 -0.69
N SER A 11 -3.08 9.34 -0.95
CA SER A 11 -3.36 10.49 -0.09
C SER A 11 -4.09 10.10 1.21
N LEU A 12 -3.48 9.21 2.00
CA LEU A 12 -4.07 8.66 3.22
C LEU A 12 -4.22 9.68 4.36
N TRP A 13 -3.52 10.80 4.27
CA TRP A 13 -3.63 11.97 5.14
C TRP A 13 -4.95 12.73 4.98
N TRP A 14 -5.64 12.54 3.85
CA TRP A 14 -6.93 13.19 3.59
C TRP A 14 -7.95 12.85 4.68
N ASP A 15 -8.87 13.79 4.96
CA ASP A 15 -9.92 13.63 5.98
C ASP A 15 -9.33 13.26 7.35
N ASP A 16 -8.35 14.05 7.81
CA ASP A 16 -7.62 13.88 9.08
C ASP A 16 -7.06 12.46 9.28
N GLY A 17 -6.62 11.81 8.19
CA GLY A 17 -6.08 10.46 8.24
C GLY A 17 -7.12 9.38 8.52
N SER A 18 -8.42 9.62 8.27
CA SER A 18 -9.49 8.73 8.74
C SER A 18 -9.39 7.30 8.21
N LEU A 19 -8.88 7.11 6.98
CA LEU A 19 -8.64 5.79 6.41
C LEU A 19 -7.46 5.09 7.09
N ALA A 20 -6.34 5.78 7.30
CA ALA A 20 -5.19 5.24 8.00
C ALA A 20 -5.53 4.90 9.46
N GLY A 21 -6.34 5.72 10.13
CA GLY A 21 -6.84 5.45 11.49
C GLY A 21 -7.72 4.20 11.59
N LYS A 22 -8.39 3.79 10.50
CA LYS A 22 -9.22 2.57 10.44
C LYS A 22 -8.45 1.33 9.97
N ALA A 23 -7.19 1.49 9.54
CA ALA A 23 -6.43 0.44 8.88
C ALA A 23 -6.27 -0.83 9.74
N ASP A 24 -5.96 -0.68 11.04
CA ASP A 24 -5.82 -1.82 11.96
C ASP A 24 -7.15 -2.57 12.15
N THR A 25 -8.25 -1.84 12.37
CA THR A 25 -9.58 -2.46 12.51
C THR A 25 -9.99 -3.18 11.22
N TRP A 26 -9.73 -2.57 10.06
CA TRP A 26 -10.01 -3.18 8.77
C TRP A 26 -9.16 -4.43 8.55
N ALA A 27 -7.85 -4.36 8.82
CA ALA A 27 -6.93 -5.48 8.63
C ALA A 27 -7.22 -6.65 9.59
N LYS A 28 -7.66 -6.38 10.82
CA LYS A 28 -8.14 -7.43 11.73
C LYS A 28 -9.36 -8.19 11.19
N ALA A 29 -10.30 -7.47 10.57
CA ALA A 29 -11.52 -8.07 10.04
C ALA A 29 -11.33 -8.73 8.67
N ASN A 30 -10.38 -8.24 7.85
CA ASN A 30 -10.26 -8.57 6.43
C ASN A 30 -8.88 -9.11 6.04
N GLY A 31 -7.96 -9.27 6.98
CA GLY A 31 -6.56 -9.64 6.74
C GLY A 31 -6.34 -11.04 6.18
N THR A 32 -7.40 -11.82 5.95
CA THR A 32 -7.39 -13.16 5.34
C THR A 32 -8.21 -13.22 4.05
N LEU A 33 -8.62 -12.07 3.49
CA LEU A 33 -9.22 -12.05 2.17
C LEU A 33 -8.16 -12.37 1.10
N ALA A 34 -8.52 -13.15 0.08
CA ALA A 34 -7.64 -13.43 -1.05
C ALA A 34 -7.48 -12.17 -1.92
N LYS A 35 -6.54 -11.30 -1.52
CA LYS A 35 -6.29 -9.98 -2.11
C LYS A 35 -4.79 -9.72 -2.15
N HIS A 36 -4.36 -9.04 -3.20
CA HIS A 36 -3.00 -8.57 -3.37
C HIS A 36 -2.98 -7.05 -3.28
N VAL A 37 -2.16 -6.48 -2.40
CA VAL A 37 -2.06 -5.04 -2.20
C VAL A 37 -0.61 -4.57 -2.31
N PHE A 38 -0.31 -3.79 -3.34
CA PHE A 38 0.99 -3.13 -3.51
C PHE A 38 0.88 -1.67 -3.09
N VAL A 39 1.80 -1.19 -2.25
CA VAL A 39 1.84 0.21 -1.77
C VAL A 39 3.16 0.84 -2.18
N ALA A 40 3.09 1.97 -2.88
CA ALA A 40 4.25 2.71 -3.37
C ALA A 40 4.32 4.11 -2.77
N MET A 41 5.53 4.54 -2.40
CA MET A 41 5.80 5.89 -1.87
C MET A 41 7.01 6.52 -2.54
N ALA A 42 6.89 7.82 -2.87
CA ALA A 42 7.96 8.65 -3.42
C ALA A 42 8.76 9.33 -2.30
N HIS A 43 9.90 9.92 -2.62
CA HIS A 43 10.76 10.56 -1.62
C HIS A 43 10.24 11.90 -1.09
N ASP A 44 9.35 12.58 -1.82
CA ASP A 44 8.77 13.88 -1.46
C ASP A 44 7.33 13.76 -0.94
N ASP A 45 6.90 12.55 -0.60
CA ASP A 45 5.59 12.23 -0.02
C ASP A 45 5.56 12.43 1.52
N ASP A 46 6.39 13.32 2.08
CA ASP A 46 6.63 13.49 3.52
C ASP A 46 5.34 13.66 4.33
N MET A 47 4.40 14.46 3.81
CA MET A 47 3.11 14.72 4.46
C MET A 47 2.26 13.46 4.68
N MET A 48 2.52 12.39 3.92
CA MET A 48 1.73 11.16 3.91
C MET A 48 2.40 10.02 4.67
N GLN A 49 3.66 10.19 5.07
CA GLN A 49 4.51 9.10 5.56
C GLN A 49 3.94 8.44 6.82
N ASP A 50 3.45 9.23 7.78
CA ASP A 50 2.89 8.71 9.02
C ASP A 50 1.60 7.89 8.79
N ASP A 51 0.74 8.32 7.88
CA ASP A 51 -0.51 7.63 7.59
C ASP A 51 -0.29 6.35 6.78
N VAL A 52 0.67 6.36 5.86
CA VAL A 52 1.11 5.15 5.16
C VAL A 52 1.76 4.17 6.14
N ASN A 53 2.58 4.65 7.08
CA ASN A 53 3.18 3.82 8.13
C ASN A 53 2.12 3.12 9.01
N LYS A 54 1.01 3.79 9.34
CA LYS A 54 -0.12 3.16 10.06
C LYS A 54 -0.71 1.99 9.26
N VAL A 55 -0.92 2.15 7.95
CA VAL A 55 -1.42 1.07 7.09
C VAL A 55 -0.43 -0.08 7.00
N ILE A 56 0.85 0.21 6.78
CA ILE A 56 1.91 -0.80 6.74
C ILE A 56 1.96 -1.58 8.06
N ALA A 57 1.90 -0.90 9.21
CA ALA A 57 1.90 -1.54 10.51
C ALA A 57 0.68 -2.45 10.72
N ALA A 58 -0.50 -2.01 10.27
CA ALA A 58 -1.73 -2.81 10.31
C ALA A 58 -1.61 -4.09 9.47
N PHE A 59 -1.08 -4.00 8.24
CA PHE A 59 -0.88 -5.16 7.39
C PHE A 59 0.21 -6.09 7.92
N LYS A 60 1.35 -5.57 8.40
CA LYS A 60 2.39 -6.37 9.08
C LYS A 60 1.84 -7.20 10.24
N THR A 61 0.89 -6.64 10.99
CA THR A 61 0.36 -7.28 12.20
C THR A 61 -0.75 -8.28 11.88
N ASN A 62 -1.65 -7.94 10.95
CA ASN A 62 -2.93 -8.64 10.81
C ASN A 62 -3.11 -9.37 9.47
N ALA A 63 -2.37 -9.01 8.41
CA ALA A 63 -2.48 -9.69 7.12
C ALA A 63 -1.83 -11.07 7.19
N LYS A 64 -2.55 -12.08 6.69
CA LYS A 64 -2.14 -13.48 6.65
C LYS A 64 -2.66 -14.10 5.37
N GLU A 65 -2.00 -15.17 4.92
CA GLU A 65 -2.48 -16.00 3.81
C GLU A 65 -3.99 -16.28 3.93
N PRO A 66 -4.77 -16.08 2.84
CA PRO A 66 -4.36 -15.80 1.46
C PRO A 66 -4.18 -14.31 1.09
N MET A 67 -4.12 -13.39 2.05
CA MET A 67 -3.84 -11.98 1.75
C MET A 67 -2.34 -11.78 1.58
N GLU A 68 -1.95 -11.24 0.42
CA GLU A 68 -0.58 -10.87 0.12
C GLU A 68 -0.45 -9.36 -0.04
N TRP A 69 0.66 -8.79 0.41
CA TRP A 69 0.88 -7.36 0.28
C TRP A 69 2.38 -7.04 0.20
N HIS A 70 2.67 -5.89 -0.40
CA HIS A 70 4.03 -5.39 -0.55
C HIS A 70 4.07 -3.87 -0.39
N TYR A 71 5.16 -3.37 0.17
CA TYR A 71 5.46 -1.96 0.25
C TYR A 71 6.82 -1.70 -0.40
N GLU A 72 6.87 -0.75 -1.33
CA GLU A 72 8.11 -0.34 -1.99
C GLU A 72 8.27 1.18 -1.93
N PHE A 73 9.48 1.62 -1.57
CA PHE A 73 9.86 3.03 -1.54
C PHE A 73 10.72 3.34 -2.77
N PHE A 74 10.41 4.45 -3.45
CA PHE A 74 11.08 4.88 -4.68
C PHE A 74 11.87 6.17 -4.44
N PRO A 75 13.13 6.08 -3.97
CA PRO A 75 13.91 7.25 -3.59
C PRO A 75 14.26 8.17 -4.78
N GLU A 76 14.29 7.63 -6.00
CA GLU A 76 14.58 8.41 -7.22
C GLU A 76 13.34 9.07 -7.84
N GLU A 77 12.14 8.79 -7.32
CA GLU A 77 10.87 9.27 -7.86
C GLU A 77 10.23 10.32 -6.96
N THR A 78 9.54 11.29 -7.58
CA THR A 78 8.68 12.27 -6.91
C THR A 78 7.21 11.83 -6.98
N HIS A 79 6.34 12.49 -6.22
CA HIS A 79 4.89 12.33 -6.30
C HIS A 79 4.37 12.41 -7.75
N ALA A 80 4.96 13.31 -8.55
CA ALA A 80 4.57 13.51 -9.94
C ALA A 80 5.07 12.43 -10.91
N THR A 81 6.13 11.69 -10.56
CA THR A 81 6.83 10.79 -11.49
C THR A 81 6.70 9.29 -11.14
N ILE A 82 6.38 8.97 -9.88
CA ILE A 82 6.36 7.60 -9.36
C ILE A 82 5.37 6.65 -10.05
N LEU A 83 4.31 7.16 -10.70
CA LEU A 83 3.22 6.33 -11.25
C LEU A 83 3.71 5.22 -12.18
N HIS A 84 4.49 5.55 -13.20
CA HIS A 84 4.88 4.55 -14.20
C HIS A 84 5.80 3.48 -13.63
N ARG A 85 6.76 3.87 -12.78
CA ARG A 85 7.73 2.93 -12.20
C ARG A 85 7.09 2.01 -11.17
N SER A 86 6.25 2.57 -10.29
CA SER A 86 5.60 1.80 -9.24
C SER A 86 4.60 0.80 -9.79
N VAL A 87 3.83 1.16 -10.82
CA VAL A 87 2.92 0.21 -11.48
C VAL A 87 3.70 -0.90 -12.18
N TYR A 88 4.81 -0.58 -12.84
CA TYR A 88 5.66 -1.60 -13.46
C TYR A 88 6.21 -2.60 -12.43
N ARG A 89 6.74 -2.10 -11.30
CA ARG A 89 7.18 -2.94 -10.18
C ARG A 89 6.06 -3.77 -9.58
N ALA A 90 4.88 -3.20 -9.42
CA ALA A 90 3.71 -3.93 -8.93
C ALA A 90 3.33 -5.09 -9.85
N PHE A 91 3.41 -4.93 -11.17
CA PHE A 91 3.16 -6.03 -12.10
C PHE A 91 4.24 -7.11 -12.04
N GLU A 92 5.52 -6.74 -11.90
CA GLU A 92 6.58 -7.71 -11.65
C GLU A 92 6.27 -8.50 -10.37
N TRP A 93 5.96 -7.82 -9.26
CA TRP A 93 5.62 -8.47 -7.99
C TRP A 93 4.41 -9.42 -8.11
N LEU A 94 3.31 -8.97 -8.72
CA LEU A 94 2.07 -9.77 -8.90
C LEU A 94 2.23 -11.00 -9.81
N THR A 95 3.31 -11.05 -10.59
CA THR A 95 3.57 -12.14 -11.55
C THR A 95 4.78 -12.98 -11.20
N SER A 96 5.61 -12.54 -10.25
CA SER A 96 6.80 -13.23 -9.75
C SER A 96 6.43 -14.50 -9.01
N GLY A 97 6.29 -15.63 -9.71
CA GLY A 97 5.88 -16.92 -9.13
C GLY A 97 4.76 -17.64 -9.87
N LYS A 98 4.26 -17.04 -10.96
CA LYS A 98 3.57 -17.76 -12.04
C LYS A 98 4.59 -18.19 -13.09
#